data_AF-A0A7Y0S8L7-F1
#
_entry.id   AF-A0A7Y0S8L7-F1
#
_cell.length_a   1.000
_cell.length_b   1.000
_cell.length_c   1.000
_cell.angle_alpha   90.00
_cell.angle_beta   90.00
_cell.angle_gamma   90.00
#
_symmetry.space_group_name_H-M   'P 1'
#
loop_
_entity.id
_entity.type
_entity.pdbx_description
1 polymer ?
#
loop_
_entity_poly.entity_id
_entity_poly.type
_entity_poly.pdbx_seq_one_letter_code
_entity_poly.pdbx_strand_id
1 'polypeptide(L)'
;VLFIELDPHQVDVNVHPAKHEVRFHQARLVHDFIYQALTDALSQSAVIDKPQVNESAFHRVEPTESEEIEHSPEPEKVQEPASSPVPERVYQAIDSTPAYPGRSDYEVKPRNSGPSETSVR
;
A
#
# COMPACT_ATOMS: atom_id res chain seq x y z
N VAL A 1 17.13 -11.31 -14.59
CA VAL A 1 18.43 -11.97 -14.88
C VAL A 1 19.11 -11.17 -15.99
N LEU A 2 20.39 -10.82 -15.85
CA LEU A 2 21.15 -10.03 -16.82
C LEU A 2 22.23 -10.90 -17.47
N PHE A 3 22.40 -10.76 -18.78
CA PHE A 3 23.49 -11.35 -19.53
C PHE A 3 24.31 -10.23 -20.17
N ILE A 4 25.64 -10.40 -20.22
CA ILE A 4 26.57 -9.41 -20.79
C ILE A 4 27.40 -10.15 -21.84
N GLU A 5 27.35 -9.66 -23.07
CA GLU A 5 28.19 -10.14 -24.17
C GLU A 5 29.38 -9.19 -24.34
N LEU A 6 30.57 -9.75 -24.47
CA LEU A 6 31.80 -8.99 -24.60
C LEU A 6 32.83 -9.83 -25.38
N ASP A 7 33.72 -9.15 -26.10
CA ASP A 7 34.90 -9.76 -26.70
C ASP A 7 35.75 -10.46 -25.61
N PRO A 8 36.09 -11.75 -25.74
CA PRO A 8 36.96 -12.47 -24.81
C PRO A 8 38.29 -11.78 -24.53
N HIS A 9 38.82 -11.00 -25.48
CA HIS A 9 40.06 -10.25 -25.28
C HIS A 9 39.91 -9.08 -24.30
N GLN A 10 38.69 -8.62 -24.02
CA GLN A 10 38.41 -7.52 -23.09
C GLN A 10 38.15 -8.00 -21.66
N VAL A 11 38.20 -9.31 -21.39
CA VAL A 11 37.95 -9.89 -20.06
C VAL A 11 38.96 -10.99 -19.73
N ASP A 12 39.54 -10.92 -18.53
CA ASP A 12 40.40 -11.95 -17.98
C ASP A 12 39.63 -12.78 -16.95
N VAL A 13 39.42 -14.05 -17.28
CA VAL A 13 38.75 -15.04 -16.43
C VAL A 13 39.72 -15.77 -15.50
N ASN A 14 41.03 -15.61 -15.67
CA ASN A 14 42.05 -16.36 -14.94
C ASN A 14 42.45 -15.71 -13.61
N VAL A 15 41.71 -14.70 -13.14
CA VAL A 15 42.06 -13.93 -11.94
C VAL A 15 41.81 -14.65 -10.61
N HIS A 16 40.95 -15.67 -10.59
CA HIS A 16 40.69 -16.46 -9.38
C HIS A 16 40.73 -17.97 -9.66
N PRO A 17 41.27 -18.80 -8.73
CA PRO A 17 41.30 -20.26 -8.88
C PRO A 17 39.92 -20.86 -9.16
N ALA A 18 38.92 -20.46 -8.37
CA ALA A 18 37.53 -20.94 -8.45
C ALA A 18 36.67 -20.26 -9.54
N LYS A 19 37.23 -19.35 -10.36
CA LYS A 19 36.54 -18.68 -11.48
C LYS A 19 35.25 -17.92 -11.12
N HIS A 20 35.12 -17.49 -9.87
CA HIS A 20 33.98 -16.70 -9.39
C HIS A 20 34.10 -15.19 -9.65
N GLU A 21 35.23 -14.76 -10.23
CA GLU A 21 35.57 -13.37 -10.48
C GLU A 21 36.22 -13.25 -11.86
N VAL A 22 36.04 -12.09 -12.47
CA VAL A 22 36.62 -11.73 -13.77
C VAL A 22 37.17 -10.32 -13.70
N ARG A 23 38.19 -10.01 -14.51
CA ARG A 23 38.75 -8.66 -14.63
C ARG A 23 38.51 -8.12 -16.03
N PHE A 24 37.83 -6.98 -16.12
CA PHE A 24 37.66 -6.28 -17.38
C PHE A 24 38.88 -5.41 -17.69
N HIS A 25 39.31 -5.37 -18.96
CA HIS A 25 40.33 -4.45 -19.44
C HIS A 25 39.89 -2.99 -19.25
N GLN A 26 38.61 -2.70 -19.50
CA GLN A 26 38.01 -1.37 -19.41
C GLN A 26 36.93 -1.34 -18.33
N ALA A 27 37.30 -1.67 -17.09
CA ALA A 27 36.35 -1.84 -15.98
C ALA A 27 35.43 -0.63 -15.76
N ARG A 28 35.96 0.59 -15.90
CA ARG A 28 35.17 1.81 -15.73
C ARG A 28 34.09 1.97 -16.80
N LEU A 29 34.43 1.69 -18.07
CA LEU A 29 33.46 1.79 -19.17
C LEU A 29 32.36 0.73 -19.05
N VAL A 30 32.72 -0.50 -18.67
CA VAL A 30 31.73 -1.57 -18.42
C VAL A 30 30.79 -1.18 -17.28
N HIS A 31 31.33 -0.62 -16.19
CA HIS A 31 30.53 -0.15 -15.07
C HIS A 31 29.58 0.97 -15.48
N ASP A 32 30.10 2.01 -16.14
CA ASP A 32 29.32 3.16 -16.56
C ASP A 32 28.20 2.75 -17.54
N PHE A 33 28.48 1.81 -18.45
CA PHE A 33 27.49 1.23 -19.35
C PHE A 33 26.36 0.50 -18.61
N ILE A 34 26.70 -0.39 -17.67
CA ILE A 34 25.70 -1.14 -16.89
C ILE A 34 24.85 -0.18 -16.06
N TYR A 35 25.48 0.81 -15.43
CA TYR A 35 24.79 1.80 -14.62
C TYR A 35 23.77 2.58 -15.47
N GLN A 36 24.19 3.15 -16.60
CA GLN A 36 23.31 3.89 -17.50
C GLN A 36 22.16 3.03 -18.02
N ALA A 37 22.44 1.83 -18.51
CA ALA A 37 21.42 0.93 -19.04
C ALA A 37 20.36 0.56 -17.99
N LEU A 38 20.77 0.30 -16.75
CA LEU A 38 19.83 -0.01 -15.67
C LEU A 38 19.05 1.22 -15.21
N THR A 39 19.69 2.38 -15.09
CA THR A 39 19.01 3.63 -14.74
C THR A 39 17.95 3.98 -15.76
N ASP A 40 18.28 3.88 -17.06
CA ASP A 40 17.35 4.16 -18.14
C ASP A 40 16.17 3.16 -18.13
N ALA A 41 16.44 1.86 -18.01
CA ALA A 41 15.40 0.84 -17.94
C ALA A 41 14.46 1.03 -16.74
N LEU A 42 15.02 1.35 -15.57
CA LEU A 42 14.23 1.61 -14.36
C LEU A 42 13.41 2.89 -14.48
N SER A 43 13.96 3.96 -15.08
CA SER A 43 13.24 5.22 -15.30
C SER A 43 12.00 5.04 -16.18
N GLN A 44 12.09 4.20 -17.21
CA GLN A 44 10.95 3.84 -18.07
C GLN A 44 9.89 3.06 -17.29
N SER A 45 10.30 2.21 -16.34
CA SER A 45 9.38 1.46 -15.47
C SER A 45 8.78 2.28 -14.33
N ALA A 46 9.43 3.39 -13.93
CA ALA A 46 8.95 4.27 -12.86
C ALA A 46 7.74 5.14 -13.28
N VAL A 47 7.33 5.07 -14.55
CA VAL A 47 6.02 5.55 -15.03
C VAL A 47 4.89 4.57 -14.65
N ILE A 48 5.04 3.83 -13.55
CA ILE A 48 3.90 3.24 -12.85
C ILE A 48 3.30 4.40 -12.08
N ASP A 49 2.21 4.92 -12.64
CA ASP A 49 1.42 6.02 -12.11
C ASP A 49 1.25 5.81 -10.60
N LYS A 50 1.64 6.81 -9.79
CA LYS A 50 1.32 6.77 -8.36
C LYS A 50 -0.19 6.53 -8.28
N PRO A 51 -0.66 5.50 -7.54
CA PRO A 51 -2.08 5.30 -7.40
C PRO A 51 -2.67 6.61 -6.93
N GLN A 52 -3.64 7.15 -7.69
CA GLN A 52 -4.35 8.36 -7.34
C GLN A 52 -5.02 8.08 -5.99
N VAL A 53 -4.37 8.54 -4.93
CA VAL A 53 -4.90 8.40 -3.57
C VAL A 53 -6.06 9.37 -3.49
N ASN A 54 -7.28 8.84 -3.56
CA ASN A 54 -8.48 9.64 -3.34
C ASN A 54 -8.39 10.23 -1.92
N GLU A 55 -8.42 11.56 -1.81
CA GLU A 55 -8.37 12.27 -0.52
C GLU A 55 -9.47 11.80 0.44
N SER A 56 -10.56 11.22 -0.09
CA SER A 56 -11.63 10.57 0.66
C SER A 56 -11.17 9.39 1.54
N ALA A 57 -9.98 8.83 1.31
CA ALA A 57 -9.42 7.72 2.09
C ALA A 57 -8.68 8.17 3.37
N PHE A 58 -8.35 9.46 3.50
CA PHE A 58 -7.64 9.99 4.65
C PHE A 58 -8.44 11.15 5.28
N HIS A 59 -9.06 10.90 6.42
CA HIS A 59 -9.75 11.93 7.20
C HIS A 59 -8.71 12.90 7.79
N ARG A 60 -8.40 13.98 7.06
CA ARG A 60 -7.63 15.11 7.60
C ARG A 60 -8.51 15.86 8.60
N VAL A 61 -8.26 15.65 9.89
CA VAL A 61 -8.79 16.52 10.94
C VAL A 61 -8.01 17.84 10.86
N GLU A 62 -8.63 18.87 10.30
CA GLU A 62 -8.13 20.25 10.43
C GLU A 62 -8.26 20.65 11.92
N PRO A 63 -7.19 21.13 12.57
CA PRO A 63 -7.29 21.77 13.87
C PRO A 63 -7.82 23.19 13.64
N THR A 64 -9.14 23.38 13.71
CA THR A 64 -9.68 24.74 13.78
C THR A 64 -9.41 25.27 15.18
N GLU A 65 -8.37 26.11 15.28
CA GLU A 65 -8.10 26.99 16.41
C GLU A 65 -9.32 27.88 16.69
N SER A 66 -9.83 27.76 17.91
CA SER A 66 -10.33 28.82 18.79
C SER A 66 -10.99 30.05 18.14
N GLU A 67 -12.32 30.06 18.16
CA GLU A 67 -13.06 31.31 18.45
C GLU A 67 -13.54 31.28 19.90
N GLU A 68 -13.29 32.41 20.55
CA GLU A 68 -13.38 32.69 21.97
C GLU A 68 -14.80 32.49 22.51
N ILE A 69 -14.93 31.83 23.67
CA ILE A 69 -16.15 31.91 24.50
C ILE A 69 -15.74 32.48 25.86
N GLU A 70 -15.79 33.82 25.97
CA GLU A 70 -15.87 34.51 27.25
C GLU A 70 -17.21 34.20 27.94
N HIS A 71 -17.22 33.34 28.95
CA HIS A 71 -17.78 33.66 30.28
C HIS A 71 -17.68 32.45 31.23
N SER A 72 -17.12 32.73 32.40
CA SER A 72 -17.11 31.87 33.59
C SER A 72 -18.16 32.41 34.60
N PRO A 73 -18.44 31.77 35.74
CA PRO A 73 -18.97 30.42 35.99
C PRO A 73 -20.23 30.48 36.90
N GLU A 74 -21.04 29.40 37.00
CA GLU A 74 -21.67 28.86 38.24
C GLU A 74 -22.73 27.75 37.97
N PRO A 75 -23.11 26.91 38.98
CA PRO A 75 -23.28 25.46 38.81
C PRO A 75 -24.74 24.97 38.73
N GLU A 76 -24.87 23.65 38.52
CA GLU A 76 -26.05 22.78 38.64
C GLU A 76 -27.04 22.67 37.46
N LYS A 77 -26.85 21.62 36.64
CA LYS A 77 -27.66 20.39 36.71
C LYS A 77 -27.18 19.37 35.67
N VAL A 78 -27.18 18.09 36.05
CA VAL A 78 -26.96 16.93 35.18
C VAL A 78 -27.95 16.96 34.01
N GLN A 79 -27.46 17.00 32.76
CA GLN A 79 -28.25 16.73 31.56
C GLN A 79 -27.39 16.06 30.49
N GLU A 80 -27.93 14.98 29.95
CA GLU A 80 -27.36 14.03 28.96
C GLU A 80 -26.66 14.72 27.79
N PRO A 81 -25.61 14.11 27.19
CA PRO A 81 -24.91 14.73 26.08
C PRO A 81 -25.89 14.97 24.92
N ALA A 82 -26.18 16.24 24.66
CA ALA A 82 -26.97 16.70 23.54
C ALA A 82 -26.36 16.17 22.25
N SER A 83 -27.12 15.30 21.58
CA SER A 83 -26.88 14.77 20.25
C SER A 83 -26.54 15.91 19.28
N SER A 84 -25.26 16.05 18.92
CA SER A 84 -24.89 16.69 17.67
C SER A 84 -25.58 15.92 16.55
N PRO A 85 -26.30 16.57 15.61
CA PRO A 85 -26.94 15.87 14.51
C PRO A 85 -25.86 15.12 13.72
N VAL A 86 -25.84 13.81 13.87
CA VAL A 86 -24.96 12.93 13.12
C VAL A 86 -25.30 13.14 11.64
N PRO A 87 -24.31 13.44 10.77
CA PRO A 87 -24.59 13.67 9.35
C PRO A 87 -25.22 12.43 8.69
N GLU A 88 -26.22 12.62 7.83
CA GLU A 88 -26.96 11.55 7.13
C GLU A 88 -26.05 10.49 6.48
N ARG A 89 -24.92 10.95 5.90
CA ARG A 89 -23.89 10.09 5.30
C ARG A 89 -23.31 9.05 6.26
N VAL A 90 -23.29 9.32 7.56
CA VAL A 90 -22.76 8.42 8.60
C VAL A 90 -23.75 7.29 8.85
N TYR A 91 -25.05 7.58 8.89
CA TYR A 91 -26.09 6.55 8.99
C TYR A 91 -26.05 5.60 7.79
N GLN A 92 -25.99 6.17 6.58
CA GLN A 92 -25.89 5.37 5.34
C GLN A 92 -24.66 4.47 5.30
N ALA A 93 -23.51 4.93 5.81
CA ALA A 93 -22.29 4.14 5.87
C ALA A 93 -22.44 2.93 6.82
N ILE A 94 -23.07 3.12 7.98
CA ILE A 94 -23.30 2.05 8.97
C ILE A 94 -24.22 0.96 8.40
N ASP A 95 -25.27 1.37 7.68
CA ASP A 95 -26.24 0.48 7.04
C ASP A 95 -25.66 -0.30 5.86
N SER A 96 -24.75 0.33 5.09
CA SER A 96 -24.08 -0.30 3.93
C SER A 96 -22.93 -1.23 4.30
N THR A 97 -22.57 -1.30 5.59
CA THR A 97 -21.45 -2.11 6.05
C THR A 97 -21.81 -3.60 5.96
N PRO A 98 -21.03 -4.45 5.26
CA PRO A 98 -21.28 -5.88 5.21
C PRO A 98 -21.22 -6.53 6.60
N ALA A 99 -22.03 -7.56 6.83
CA ALA A 99 -21.96 -8.33 8.08
C ALA A 99 -20.63 -9.09 8.18
N TYR A 100 -19.89 -8.88 9.27
CA TYR A 100 -18.62 -9.57 9.57
C TYR A 100 -18.61 -10.11 11.01
N PRO A 101 -17.81 -11.14 11.30
CA PRO A 101 -17.74 -11.74 12.63
C PRO A 101 -17.36 -10.68 13.69
N GLY A 102 -18.24 -10.47 14.68
CA GLY A 102 -18.04 -9.51 15.78
C GLY A 102 -19.03 -8.33 15.85
N ARG A 103 -19.91 -8.16 14.86
CA ARG A 103 -21.02 -7.18 14.92
C ARG A 103 -22.20 -7.73 15.73
N SER A 104 -22.98 -6.85 16.39
CA SER A 104 -24.16 -7.26 17.18
C SER A 104 -25.30 -7.81 16.33
N ASP A 105 -25.38 -7.34 15.09
CA ASP A 105 -26.28 -7.74 14.01
C ASP A 105 -25.73 -8.90 13.15
N TYR A 106 -24.60 -9.50 13.56
CA TYR A 106 -24.01 -10.61 12.82
C TYR A 106 -24.83 -11.89 12.98
N GLU A 107 -25.59 -12.23 11.94
CA GLU A 107 -26.26 -13.52 11.83
C GLU A 107 -25.37 -14.51 11.07
N VAL A 108 -24.98 -15.61 11.74
CA VAL A 108 -24.26 -16.71 11.09
C VAL A 108 -25.22 -17.37 10.10
N LYS A 109 -25.10 -17.04 8.81
CA LYS A 109 -25.83 -17.77 7.78
C LYS A 109 -25.39 -19.24 7.81
N PRO A 110 -26.29 -20.20 8.11
CA PRO A 110 -25.93 -21.61 8.00
C PRO A 110 -25.57 -21.89 6.54
N ARG A 111 -24.43 -22.54 6.32
CA ARG A 111 -24.06 -23.04 4.99
C ARG A 111 -25.15 -24.02 4.56
N ASN A 112 -26.00 -23.63 3.60
CA ASN A 112 -26.96 -24.53 3.00
C ASN A 112 -26.20 -25.76 2.47
N SER A 113 -26.46 -26.91 3.06
CA SER A 113 -25.98 -28.21 2.60
C SER A 113 -26.74 -28.56 1.31
N GLY A 114 -26.20 -28.14 0.17
CA GLY A 114 -26.56 -28.70 -1.14
C GLY A 114 -25.92 -30.10 -1.29
N PRO A 115 -26.60 -31.07 -1.94
CA PRO A 115 -26.20 -32.45 -1.90
C PRO A 115 -24.89 -32.67 -2.67
N SER A 116 -23.96 -33.30 -1.97
CA SER A 116 -22.74 -33.89 -2.50
C SER A 116 -23.06 -35.04 -3.45
N GLU A 117 -22.68 -34.91 -4.72
CA GLU A 117 -22.36 -36.02 -5.62
C GLU A 117 -21.81 -35.48 -6.93
N THR A 118 -20.53 -35.70 -7.24
CA THR A 118 -20.16 -36.49 -8.44
C THR A 118 -18.70 -36.92 -8.36
N SER A 119 -18.53 -38.24 -8.32
CA SER A 119 -17.29 -39.00 -8.54
C SER A 119 -16.76 -38.74 -9.95
N VAL A 120 -15.46 -38.48 -10.10
CA VAL A 120 -14.77 -38.58 -11.39
C VAL A 120 -13.61 -39.56 -11.21
N ARG A 121 -13.73 -40.67 -11.95
CA ARG A 121 -12.75 -41.73 -12.15
C ARG A 121 -11.48 -41.24 -12.83
#